data_AF-A0A2N8MCG4-F1
#
_entry.id   AF-A0A2N8MCG4-F1
#
_cell.length_a   1.000
_cell.length_b   1.000
_cell.length_c   1.000
_cell.angle_alpha   90.00
_cell.angle_beta   90.00
_cell.angle_gamma   90.00
#
_symmetry.space_group_name_H-M   'P 1'
#
loop_
_entity.id
_entity.type
_entity.pdbx_description
1 polymer ?
#
loop_
_entity_poly.entity_id
_entity_poly.type
_entity_poly.pdbx_seq_one_letter_code
_entity_poly.pdbx_strand_id
1 'polypeptide(L)'
;MADLFQIAEARGPKSANVIFFHGLGGDAKSTWQATKDEASLWLPWLAQDIEGLSVYSVGYEAPVSGWHGSAMELADRAANALNLLLVKPDLWAGELILAGHSLGGLVIKQVLRKAADEATDRAEALSFIERARKVAFLATPHAGADLAGWGDRLRVFVRPSAATRSLIRNDSHLRDLNQWYRRWAKQRGIDHLILTETKTTFVFGMVVKPDSIDPGLSSDPVPIDADHIAIVKLANCQCLTYELVRDFIERHTERPVSHEERKIDAVKDDTQAILENVDRLTAELSMSVADREALVADLAKVKAEHGGTVNLVSGFLETMVGRKVAPEQFAGTLFKIAGDWKSAGEKIDTLSYSGNLSPHLSMLRDQAKAAHEAGRLDEAEKLLGPIASAEIDALKRLEDHDREVQEEIQLRRRGVADTKAAHAAVAHARLNYRDAAVLYGEAASLFASFDPERRRALLFAQAGELYTQGDEFGNNAALCESIELFRACLAQTPRDRAPLEWASIQNNLGAALRVLGERESGTARLGEAVAAFREALQERTRARVPLQWARA
;
A
#
# COMPACT_ATOMS: atom_id res chain seq x y z
N MET A 1 19.42 -15.22 19.49
CA MET A 1 19.98 -14.13 20.35
C MET A 1 21.00 -13.34 19.52
N ALA A 2 21.42 -12.12 19.91
CA ALA A 2 22.46 -11.36 19.22
C ALA A 2 23.77 -11.36 20.02
N ASP A 3 24.91 -11.51 19.33
CA ASP A 3 26.26 -11.59 19.91
C ASP A 3 27.20 -10.61 19.20
N LEU A 4 28.19 -10.07 19.91
CA LEU A 4 29.17 -9.13 19.38
C LEU A 4 30.55 -9.77 19.41
N PHE A 5 31.15 -9.94 18.24
CA PHE A 5 32.48 -10.51 18.08
C PHE A 5 33.48 -9.39 17.80
N GLN A 6 34.46 -9.22 18.66
CA GLN A 6 35.63 -8.40 18.36
C GLN A 6 36.53 -9.19 17.41
N ILE A 7 36.67 -8.70 16.18
CA ILE A 7 37.41 -9.39 15.12
C ILE A 7 38.88 -8.96 15.13
N ALA A 8 39.13 -7.67 15.36
CA ALA A 8 40.47 -7.13 15.52
C ALA A 8 40.45 -5.93 16.47
N GLU A 9 41.49 -5.82 17.29
CA GLU A 9 41.72 -4.69 18.18
C GLU A 9 42.52 -3.60 17.47
N ALA A 10 42.32 -2.34 17.87
CA ALA A 10 43.08 -1.22 17.35
C ALA A 10 44.58 -1.37 17.65
N ARG A 11 45.40 -1.13 16.64
CA ARG A 11 46.84 -0.91 16.84
C ARG A 11 47.05 0.56 17.21
N GLY A 12 47.67 0.82 18.34
CA GLY A 12 47.87 2.18 18.86
C GLY A 12 46.62 2.79 19.50
N PRO A 13 46.59 4.11 19.75
CA PRO A 13 45.47 4.79 20.36
C PRO A 13 44.19 4.64 19.52
N LYS A 14 43.11 4.18 20.15
CA LYS A 14 41.84 3.94 19.48
C LYS A 14 41.18 5.24 19.01
N SER A 15 40.95 5.34 17.71
CA SER A 15 40.32 6.49 17.04
C SER A 15 38.90 6.18 16.55
N ALA A 16 38.65 4.95 16.10
CA ALA A 16 37.38 4.56 15.49
C ALA A 16 36.98 3.10 15.76
N ASN A 17 35.69 2.82 15.60
CA ASN A 17 35.09 1.50 15.60
C ASN A 17 34.34 1.28 14.29
N VAL A 18 34.56 0.13 13.65
CA VAL A 18 33.69 -0.36 12.57
C VAL A 18 32.93 -1.59 13.02
N ILE A 19 31.62 -1.61 12.79
CA ILE A 19 30.73 -2.70 13.18
C ILE A 19 30.03 -3.27 11.96
N PHE A 20 30.28 -4.55 11.70
CA PHE A 20 29.73 -5.29 10.57
C PHE A 20 28.44 -6.04 10.93
N PHE A 21 27.45 -5.98 10.04
CA PHE A 21 26.14 -6.65 10.16
C PHE A 21 25.91 -7.58 8.96
N HIS A 22 25.66 -8.86 9.22
CA HIS A 22 25.54 -9.86 8.16
C HIS A 22 24.13 -9.98 7.54
N GLY A 23 24.05 -10.59 6.36
CA GLY A 23 22.81 -10.83 5.64
C GLY A 23 22.00 -12.05 6.10
N LEU A 24 20.93 -12.33 5.35
CA LEU A 24 20.07 -13.50 5.54
C LEU A 24 20.85 -14.81 5.27
N GLY A 25 20.71 -15.80 6.15
CA GLY A 25 21.41 -17.09 6.05
C GLY A 25 22.92 -17.04 6.31
N GLY A 26 23.47 -15.88 6.67
CA GLY A 26 24.86 -15.71 7.08
C GLY A 26 25.07 -15.72 8.59
N ASP A 27 26.33 -15.61 9.01
CA ASP A 27 26.73 -15.40 10.40
C ASP A 27 27.84 -14.33 10.52
N ALA A 28 28.23 -14.01 11.75
CA ALA A 28 29.18 -12.95 12.09
C ALA A 28 30.56 -13.10 11.43
N LYS A 29 30.98 -14.29 11.02
CA LYS A 29 32.30 -14.53 10.39
C LYS A 29 32.16 -15.04 8.96
N SER A 30 31.34 -16.05 8.71
CA SER A 30 31.30 -16.74 7.40
C SER A 30 30.80 -15.86 6.26
N THR A 31 30.01 -14.83 6.56
CA THR A 31 29.57 -13.82 5.59
C THR A 31 30.76 -13.14 4.93
N TRP A 32 31.82 -12.92 5.71
CA TRP A 32 33.02 -12.18 5.34
C TRP A 32 34.22 -13.08 5.00
N GLN A 33 33.99 -14.38 4.81
CA GLN A 33 35.03 -15.35 4.47
C GLN A 33 34.88 -15.82 3.03
N ALA A 34 35.96 -15.79 2.25
CA ALA A 34 35.95 -16.30 0.87
C ALA A 34 35.85 -17.82 0.79
N THR A 35 36.42 -18.52 1.77
CA THR A 35 36.39 -19.98 1.87
C THR A 35 35.96 -20.41 3.28
N LYS A 36 35.98 -21.71 3.59
CA LYS A 36 35.73 -22.19 4.96
C LYS A 36 36.94 -22.02 5.90
N ASP A 37 38.08 -21.61 5.36
CA ASP A 37 39.29 -21.35 6.15
C ASP A 37 39.17 -19.99 6.87
N GLU A 38 39.48 -19.97 8.17
CA GLU A 38 39.51 -18.74 8.95
C GLU A 38 40.52 -17.72 8.39
N ALA A 39 41.59 -18.18 7.75
CA ALA A 39 42.56 -17.31 7.10
C ALA A 39 41.96 -16.47 5.96
N SER A 40 40.80 -16.86 5.44
CA SER A 40 40.07 -16.11 4.40
C SER A 40 39.11 -15.04 4.92
N LEU A 41 39.05 -14.83 6.25
CA LEU A 41 38.32 -13.73 6.86
C LEU A 41 39.09 -12.43 6.62
N TRP A 42 38.52 -11.51 5.83
CA TRP A 42 39.23 -10.30 5.42
C TRP A 42 39.08 -9.12 6.40
N LEU A 43 38.11 -9.15 7.31
CA LEU A 43 37.86 -8.07 8.27
C LEU A 43 39.10 -7.66 9.11
N PRO A 44 39.96 -8.59 9.59
CA PRO A 44 41.20 -8.24 10.29
C PRO A 44 42.17 -7.39 9.47
N TRP A 45 42.15 -7.49 8.13
CA TRP A 45 43.03 -6.69 7.28
C TRP A 45 42.76 -5.19 7.47
N LEU A 46 41.52 -4.78 7.78
CA LEU A 46 41.19 -3.38 8.03
C LEU A 46 41.96 -2.79 9.23
N ALA A 47 42.11 -3.53 10.33
CA ALA A 47 42.91 -3.07 11.48
C ALA A 47 44.42 -3.14 11.23
N GLN A 48 44.84 -3.96 10.26
CA GLN A 48 46.23 -4.03 9.79
C GLN A 48 46.58 -2.90 8.81
N ASP A 49 45.61 -2.34 8.12
CA ASP A 49 45.81 -1.24 7.18
C ASP A 49 45.53 0.12 7.84
N ILE A 50 44.61 0.20 8.80
CA ILE A 50 44.16 1.44 9.44
C ILE A 50 44.57 1.47 10.93
N GLU A 51 45.47 2.37 11.31
CA GLU A 51 45.88 2.57 12.70
C GLU A 51 44.72 3.13 13.55
N GLY A 52 44.60 2.67 14.80
CA GLY A 52 43.55 3.12 15.72
C GLY A 52 42.14 2.55 15.46
N LEU A 53 41.94 1.70 14.44
CA LEU A 53 40.64 1.10 14.12
C LEU A 53 40.39 -0.22 14.86
N SER A 54 39.30 -0.30 15.62
CA SER A 54 38.77 -1.57 16.14
C SER A 54 37.66 -2.12 15.24
N VAL A 55 37.70 -3.43 14.96
CA VAL A 55 36.78 -4.10 14.03
C VAL A 55 35.91 -5.09 14.79
N TYR A 56 34.59 -4.95 14.64
CA TYR A 56 33.59 -5.80 15.27
C TYR A 56 32.62 -6.37 14.23
N SER A 57 32.01 -7.51 14.54
CA SER A 57 30.93 -8.11 13.75
C SER A 57 29.82 -8.59 14.67
N VAL A 58 28.58 -8.25 14.32
CA VAL A 58 27.37 -8.64 15.07
C VAL A 58 26.83 -9.93 14.48
N GLY A 59 26.70 -10.97 15.31
CA GLY A 59 25.99 -12.19 14.97
C GLY A 59 24.55 -12.14 15.46
N TYR A 60 23.60 -12.55 14.62
CA TYR A 60 22.21 -12.75 15.02
C TYR A 60 21.53 -13.81 14.16
N GLU A 61 20.47 -14.42 14.67
CA GLU A 61 19.69 -15.39 13.90
C GLU A 61 18.94 -14.71 12.73
N ALA A 62 19.28 -15.15 11.52
CA ALA A 62 18.63 -14.75 10.27
C ALA A 62 18.32 -15.98 9.38
N PRO A 63 17.53 -16.97 9.86
CA PRO A 63 17.24 -18.17 9.08
C PRO A 63 16.36 -17.86 7.87
N VAL A 64 16.59 -18.59 6.78
CA VAL A 64 15.89 -18.42 5.50
C VAL A 64 14.51 -19.10 5.51
N SER A 65 14.37 -20.24 6.20
CA SER A 65 13.13 -21.04 6.23
C SER A 65 12.51 -21.07 7.63
N GLY A 66 11.18 -21.05 7.70
CA GLY A 66 10.44 -21.02 8.98
C GLY A 66 10.28 -22.39 9.67
N TRP A 67 10.98 -23.43 9.21
CA TRP A 67 10.87 -24.79 9.77
C TRP A 67 11.67 -24.98 11.08
N HIS A 68 12.65 -24.10 11.33
CA HIS A 68 13.43 -24.07 12.57
C HIS A 68 13.16 -22.76 13.33
N GLY A 69 12.12 -22.74 14.16
CA GLY A 69 11.93 -21.72 15.21
C GLY A 69 11.48 -20.32 14.76
N SER A 70 10.92 -19.57 15.71
CA SER A 70 10.40 -18.21 15.57
C SER A 70 11.50 -17.18 15.34
N ALA A 71 11.86 -16.93 14.08
CA ALA A 71 12.75 -15.83 13.73
C ALA A 71 12.15 -14.48 14.15
N MET A 72 12.96 -13.60 14.75
CA MET A 72 12.52 -12.26 15.17
C MET A 72 12.26 -11.35 13.97
N GLU A 73 11.26 -10.48 14.09
CA GLU A 73 11.00 -9.39 13.13
C GLU A 73 12.16 -8.38 13.11
N LEU A 74 12.25 -7.57 12.04
CA LEU A 74 13.37 -6.64 11.83
C LEU A 74 13.53 -5.64 12.99
N ALA A 75 12.42 -5.09 13.49
CA ALA A 75 12.41 -4.14 14.60
C ALA A 75 12.98 -4.74 15.89
N ASP A 76 12.53 -5.94 16.26
CA ASP A 76 12.99 -6.59 17.49
C ASP A 76 14.45 -7.04 17.37
N ARG A 77 14.87 -7.48 16.17
CA ARG A 77 16.29 -7.81 15.91
C ARG A 77 17.19 -6.60 16.09
N ALA A 78 16.79 -5.45 15.53
CA ALA A 78 17.51 -4.20 15.71
C ALA A 78 17.52 -3.73 17.17
N ALA A 79 16.42 -3.92 17.90
CA ALA A 79 16.37 -3.64 19.34
C ALA A 79 17.36 -4.47 20.15
N ASN A 80 17.46 -5.77 19.85
CA ASN A 80 18.46 -6.64 20.49
C ASN A 80 19.89 -6.23 20.14
N ALA A 81 20.16 -5.94 18.86
CA ALA A 81 21.48 -5.48 18.44
C ALA A 81 21.85 -4.15 19.11
N LEU A 82 20.96 -3.15 19.11
CA LEU A 82 21.22 -1.86 19.75
C LEU A 82 21.54 -2.03 21.25
N ASN A 83 20.71 -2.77 21.99
CA ASN A 83 20.94 -2.96 23.43
C ASN A 83 22.28 -3.65 23.70
N LEU A 84 22.67 -4.63 22.89
CA LEU A 84 23.98 -5.25 22.98
C LEU A 84 25.12 -4.25 22.72
N LEU A 85 24.98 -3.37 21.73
CA LEU A 85 26.02 -2.37 21.42
C LEU A 85 26.15 -1.30 22.51
N LEU A 86 25.04 -0.86 23.09
CA LEU A 86 25.04 0.18 24.12
C LEU A 86 25.67 -0.28 25.45
N VAL A 87 25.59 -1.56 25.77
CA VAL A 87 26.17 -2.11 27.02
C VAL A 87 27.65 -2.49 26.91
N LYS A 88 28.31 -2.24 25.78
CA LYS A 88 29.72 -2.61 25.54
C LYS A 88 30.63 -1.39 25.68
N PRO A 89 31.40 -1.27 26.79
CA PRO A 89 32.23 -0.10 27.06
C PRO A 89 33.25 0.21 25.97
N ASP A 90 33.77 -0.83 25.32
CA ASP A 90 34.74 -0.68 24.24
C ASP A 90 34.20 0.14 23.06
N LEU A 91 32.88 0.21 22.90
CA LEU A 91 32.23 0.97 21.82
C LEU A 91 31.83 2.40 22.21
N TRP A 92 32.10 2.84 23.45
CA TRP A 92 31.69 4.16 23.95
C TRP A 92 32.56 5.32 23.46
N ALA A 93 33.78 5.03 23.01
CA ALA A 93 34.74 6.03 22.56
C ALA A 93 35.15 5.81 21.10
N GLY A 94 35.59 6.90 20.46
CA GLY A 94 35.96 6.92 19.05
C GLY A 94 34.78 7.08 18.10
N GLU A 95 35.10 7.39 16.84
CA GLU A 95 34.13 7.45 15.75
C GLU A 95 33.43 6.09 15.58
N LEU A 96 32.16 6.10 15.19
CA LEU A 96 31.38 4.90 14.94
C LEU A 96 31.00 4.80 13.45
N ILE A 97 31.40 3.67 12.86
CA ILE A 97 31.19 3.32 11.46
C ILE A 97 30.40 2.02 11.41
N LEU A 98 29.34 1.98 10.60
CA LEU A 98 28.46 0.82 10.48
C LEU A 98 28.51 0.27 9.06
N ALA A 99 28.69 -1.03 8.90
CA ALA A 99 28.75 -1.69 7.58
C ALA A 99 27.79 -2.86 7.52
N GLY A 100 26.87 -2.88 6.55
CA GLY A 100 25.82 -3.89 6.48
C GLY A 100 25.77 -4.57 5.12
N HIS A 101 25.78 -5.90 5.12
CA HIS A 101 25.52 -6.70 3.93
C HIS A 101 24.05 -7.12 3.85
N SER A 102 23.40 -6.95 2.69
CA SER A 102 22.04 -7.43 2.46
C SER A 102 21.07 -6.98 3.57
N LEU A 103 20.38 -7.91 4.25
CA LEU A 103 19.52 -7.63 5.42
C LEU A 103 20.23 -6.80 6.51
N GLY A 104 21.55 -6.94 6.69
CA GLY A 104 22.32 -6.21 7.69
C GLY A 104 22.28 -4.69 7.51
N GLY A 105 22.18 -4.20 6.27
CA GLY A 105 21.98 -2.77 6.02
C GLY A 105 20.62 -2.26 6.50
N LEU A 106 19.57 -3.08 6.41
CA LEU A 106 18.25 -2.75 6.96
C LEU A 106 18.25 -2.79 8.49
N VAL A 107 18.98 -3.74 9.08
CA VAL A 107 19.19 -3.79 10.54
C VAL A 107 19.88 -2.52 11.03
N ILE A 108 20.92 -2.03 10.33
CA ILE A 108 21.58 -0.76 10.66
C ILE A 108 20.59 0.42 10.65
N LYS A 109 19.77 0.56 9.61
CA LYS A 109 18.77 1.64 9.55
C LYS A 109 17.83 1.60 10.75
N GLN A 110 17.38 0.41 11.13
CA GLN A 110 16.47 0.24 12.25
C GLN A 110 17.15 0.42 13.62
N VAL A 111 18.42 0.03 13.77
CA VAL A 111 19.24 0.31 14.96
C VAL A 111 19.39 1.81 15.16
N LEU A 112 19.69 2.55 14.09
CA LEU A 112 19.81 4.01 14.13
C LEU A 112 18.47 4.68 14.42
N ARG A 113 17.36 4.19 13.85
CA ARG A 113 16.01 4.70 14.18
C ARG A 113 15.71 4.56 15.66
N LYS A 114 15.90 3.35 16.20
CA LYS A 114 15.64 3.09 17.61
C LYS A 114 16.56 3.89 18.54
N ALA A 115 17.84 4.03 18.18
CA ALA A 115 18.75 4.88 18.94
C ALA A 115 18.33 6.35 18.92
N ALA A 116 17.75 6.84 17.81
CA ALA A 116 17.27 8.21 17.69
C ALA A 116 16.05 8.46 18.55
N ASP A 117 15.14 7.48 18.57
CA ASP A 117 13.94 7.50 19.40
C ASP A 117 14.31 7.43 20.90
N GLU A 118 15.37 6.71 21.28
CA GLU A 118 15.85 6.61 22.67
C GLU A 118 16.81 7.73 23.10
N ALA A 119 17.33 8.54 22.17
CA ALA A 119 18.38 9.53 22.45
C ALA A 119 17.93 10.67 23.38
N THR A 120 16.62 10.91 23.50
CA THR A 120 16.06 11.90 24.43
C THR A 120 16.19 11.46 25.88
N ASP A 121 16.10 10.16 26.14
CA ASP A 121 15.95 9.61 27.49
C ASP A 121 17.17 8.78 27.93
N ARG A 122 18.04 8.40 26.98
CA ARG A 122 19.18 7.52 27.22
C ARG A 122 20.48 8.12 26.68
N ALA A 123 21.37 8.50 27.58
CA ALA A 123 22.65 9.14 27.25
C ALA A 123 23.55 8.26 26.38
N GLU A 124 23.54 6.93 26.58
CA GLU A 124 24.32 6.01 25.75
C GLU A 124 23.80 5.97 24.31
N ALA A 125 22.47 6.04 24.12
CA ALA A 125 21.85 6.08 22.80
C ALA A 125 22.15 7.40 22.07
N LEU A 126 22.10 8.52 22.80
CA LEU A 126 22.52 9.82 22.29
C LEU A 126 23.99 9.79 21.84
N SER A 127 24.90 9.34 22.71
CA SER A 127 26.32 9.19 22.38
C SER A 127 26.55 8.28 21.18
N PHE A 128 25.84 7.15 21.09
CA PHE A 128 25.92 6.24 19.95
C PHE A 128 25.58 6.93 18.63
N ILE A 129 24.48 7.68 18.59
CA ILE A 129 24.05 8.40 17.39
C ILE A 129 24.93 9.59 17.05
N GLU A 130 25.44 10.29 18.06
CA GLU A 130 26.35 11.42 17.85
C GLU A 130 27.73 10.99 17.37
N ARG A 131 28.11 9.72 17.57
CA ARG A 131 29.37 9.17 17.06
C ARG A 131 29.20 8.41 15.75
N ALA A 132 27.98 7.99 15.40
CA ALA A 132 27.68 7.41 14.10
C ALA A 132 27.91 8.44 12.99
N ARG A 133 28.98 8.26 12.21
CA ARG A 133 29.40 9.20 11.15
C ARG A 133 29.28 8.62 9.75
N LYS A 134 29.46 7.31 9.63
CA LYS A 134 29.62 6.64 8.35
C LYS A 134 28.81 5.37 8.29
N VAL A 135 28.15 5.14 7.16
CA VAL A 135 27.41 3.89 6.91
C VAL A 135 27.74 3.32 5.53
N ALA A 136 28.27 2.09 5.51
CA ALA A 136 28.50 1.34 4.29
C ALA A 136 27.37 0.32 4.04
N PHE A 137 26.70 0.43 2.90
CA PHE A 137 25.72 -0.54 2.42
C PHE A 137 26.33 -1.41 1.34
N LEU A 138 26.38 -2.72 1.61
CA LEU A 138 26.96 -3.73 0.72
C LEU A 138 25.80 -4.59 0.20
N ALA A 139 25.33 -4.35 -1.02
CA ALA A 139 24.21 -5.06 -1.63
C ALA A 139 22.91 -5.03 -0.77
N THR A 140 22.55 -3.88 -0.20
CA THR A 140 21.37 -3.78 0.69
C THR A 140 20.07 -3.50 -0.11
N PRO A 141 19.01 -4.31 0.02
CA PRO A 141 17.74 -4.09 -0.68
C PRO A 141 16.88 -3.02 0.04
N HIS A 142 17.17 -1.74 -0.16
CA HIS A 142 16.57 -0.63 0.57
C HIS A 142 15.05 -0.47 0.40
N ALA A 143 14.49 -0.90 -0.73
CA ALA A 143 13.04 -0.87 -1.01
C ALA A 143 12.37 -2.27 -0.92
N GLY A 144 13.10 -3.28 -0.44
CA GLY A 144 12.70 -4.70 -0.51
C GLY A 144 13.11 -5.38 -1.82
N ALA A 145 12.98 -6.70 -1.90
CA ALA A 145 13.37 -7.52 -3.05
C ALA A 145 12.15 -8.20 -3.72
N ASP A 146 12.23 -8.47 -5.02
CA ASP A 146 11.18 -9.19 -5.75
C ASP A 146 11.14 -10.66 -5.33
N LEU A 147 10.07 -11.06 -4.64
CA LEU A 147 9.76 -12.46 -4.34
C LEU A 147 9.12 -13.19 -5.54
N ALA A 148 9.01 -12.50 -6.69
CA ALA A 148 8.29 -12.94 -7.88
C ALA A 148 8.86 -14.22 -8.55
N GLY A 149 10.09 -14.62 -8.25
CA GLY A 149 10.68 -15.86 -8.77
C GLY A 149 10.03 -17.16 -8.25
N TRP A 150 9.24 -17.08 -7.18
CA TRP A 150 8.52 -18.22 -6.61
C TRP A 150 7.18 -18.55 -7.31
N GLY A 151 6.67 -17.61 -8.12
CA GLY A 151 5.27 -17.54 -8.54
C GLY A 151 4.71 -18.75 -9.29
N ASP A 152 5.54 -19.50 -10.03
CA ASP A 152 5.01 -20.44 -11.02
C ASP A 152 5.20 -21.93 -10.72
N ARG A 153 5.96 -22.35 -9.69
CA ARG A 153 6.26 -23.80 -9.53
C ARG A 153 6.16 -24.47 -8.15
N LEU A 154 6.20 -23.77 -7.00
CA LEU A 154 6.36 -24.47 -5.70
C LEU A 154 5.66 -23.83 -4.48
N ARG A 155 4.52 -23.15 -4.64
CA ARG A 155 3.75 -22.54 -3.51
C ARG A 155 3.26 -23.51 -2.42
N VAL A 156 3.43 -24.83 -2.58
CA VAL A 156 2.87 -25.85 -1.69
C VAL A 156 3.84 -26.36 -0.60
N PHE A 157 5.17 -26.17 -0.75
CA PHE A 157 6.14 -26.94 0.05
C PHE A 157 7.06 -26.16 1.01
N VAL A 158 7.06 -24.82 1.04
CA VAL A 158 7.99 -24.05 1.91
C VAL A 158 7.32 -22.79 2.50
N ARG A 159 7.35 -22.64 3.84
CA ARG A 159 6.93 -21.42 4.56
C ARG A 159 8.12 -20.46 4.75
N PRO A 160 8.07 -19.20 4.24
CA PRO A 160 9.14 -18.22 4.43
C PRO A 160 9.26 -17.81 5.91
N SER A 161 10.48 -17.55 6.38
CA SER A 161 10.71 -17.06 7.75
C SER A 161 10.21 -15.62 7.92
N ALA A 162 10.07 -15.15 9.17
CA ALA A 162 9.78 -13.74 9.47
C ALA A 162 10.78 -12.79 8.79
N ALA A 163 12.08 -13.10 8.89
CA ALA A 163 13.16 -12.34 8.24
C ALA A 163 13.02 -12.25 6.71
N THR A 164 12.45 -13.28 6.06
CA THR A 164 12.21 -13.29 4.62
C THR A 164 10.93 -12.54 4.24
N ARG A 165 9.89 -12.54 5.10
CA ARG A 165 8.65 -11.79 4.88
C ARG A 165 8.87 -10.29 4.97
N SER A 166 9.69 -9.81 5.92
CA SER A 166 10.01 -8.39 6.06
C SER A 166 10.85 -7.83 4.89
N LEU A 167 11.25 -8.66 3.91
CA LEU A 167 12.02 -8.27 2.72
C LEU A 167 11.17 -8.20 1.44
N ILE A 168 9.86 -8.45 1.52
CA ILE A 168 8.95 -8.39 0.37
C ILE A 168 8.88 -6.95 -0.19
N ARG A 169 9.13 -6.79 -1.49
CA ARG A 169 8.96 -5.51 -2.20
C ARG A 169 7.56 -4.93 -1.99
N ASN A 170 7.50 -3.61 -1.76
CA ASN A 170 6.30 -2.81 -1.43
C ASN A 170 5.76 -2.96 0.01
N ASP A 171 6.53 -3.51 0.94
CA ASP A 171 6.21 -3.35 2.36
C ASP A 171 6.22 -1.86 2.73
N SER A 172 5.12 -1.37 3.30
CA SER A 172 4.98 0.04 3.72
C SER A 172 5.99 0.41 4.80
N HIS A 173 6.40 -0.53 5.65
CA HIS A 173 7.35 -0.32 6.73
C HIS A 173 8.78 -0.10 6.20
N LEU A 174 9.22 -0.85 5.18
CA LEU A 174 10.55 -0.64 4.57
C LEU A 174 10.66 0.70 3.86
N ARG A 175 9.59 1.14 3.17
CA ARG A 175 9.55 2.46 2.53
C ARG A 175 9.60 3.58 3.57
N ASP A 176 8.82 3.47 4.65
CA ASP A 176 8.85 4.41 5.77
C ASP A 176 10.26 4.46 6.41
N LEU A 177 10.85 3.31 6.70
CA LEU A 177 12.21 3.21 7.25
C LEU A 177 13.25 3.87 6.33
N ASN A 178 13.17 3.62 5.02
CA ASN A 178 14.08 4.24 4.07
C ASN A 178 13.91 5.76 4.01
N GLN A 179 12.67 6.26 3.95
CA GLN A 179 12.39 7.71 3.94
C GLN A 179 12.81 8.40 5.23
N TRP A 180 12.57 7.77 6.39
CA TRP A 180 13.07 8.25 7.67
C TRP A 180 14.60 8.34 7.66
N TYR A 181 15.28 7.27 7.26
CA TYR A 181 16.73 7.20 7.27
C TYR A 181 17.36 8.27 6.36
N ARG A 182 16.83 8.48 5.15
CA ARG A 182 17.32 9.52 4.23
C ARG A 182 17.28 10.92 4.87
N ARG A 183 16.18 11.26 5.53
CA ARG A 183 16.02 12.56 6.22
C ARG A 183 17.00 12.68 7.39
N TRP A 184 17.05 11.66 8.24
CA TRP A 184 17.91 11.61 9.41
C TRP A 184 19.40 11.70 9.03
N ALA A 185 19.83 10.92 8.03
CA ALA A 185 21.20 10.86 7.57
C ALA A 185 21.64 12.18 6.94
N LYS A 186 20.77 12.82 6.14
CA LYS A 186 21.02 14.16 5.58
C LYS A 186 21.17 15.22 6.67
N GLN A 187 20.30 15.22 7.67
CA GLN A 187 20.34 16.19 8.78
C GLN A 187 21.65 16.09 9.59
N ARG A 188 22.18 14.88 9.75
CA ARG A 188 23.39 14.61 10.52
C ARG A 188 24.68 14.58 9.71
N GLY A 189 24.60 14.74 8.39
CA GLY A 189 25.76 14.71 7.51
C GLY A 189 26.48 13.36 7.54
N ILE A 190 25.72 12.26 7.54
CA ILE A 190 26.29 10.90 7.51
C ILE A 190 26.93 10.67 6.14
N ASP A 191 28.18 10.22 6.11
CA ASP A 191 28.85 9.79 4.88
C ASP A 191 28.47 8.34 4.55
N HIS A 192 28.30 8.04 3.26
CA HIS A 192 27.82 6.73 2.82
C HIS A 192 28.70 6.15 1.72
N LEU A 193 28.97 4.84 1.85
CA LEU A 193 29.46 4.00 0.76
C LEU A 193 28.33 3.05 0.35
N ILE A 194 27.98 3.02 -0.93
CA ILE A 194 26.92 2.14 -1.45
C ILE A 194 27.54 1.27 -2.53
N LEU A 195 27.68 -0.03 -2.26
CA LEU A 195 28.17 -1.02 -3.23
C LEU A 195 27.01 -1.87 -3.73
N THR A 196 26.93 -2.05 -5.03
CA THR A 196 25.86 -2.79 -5.70
C THR A 196 26.42 -3.89 -6.59
N GLU A 197 25.79 -5.05 -6.61
CA GLU A 197 26.16 -6.16 -7.48
C GLU A 197 25.66 -5.96 -8.92
N THR A 198 26.47 -6.32 -9.93
CA THR A 198 26.04 -6.29 -11.34
C THR A 198 25.52 -7.65 -11.82
N LYS A 199 25.89 -8.75 -11.16
CA LYS A 199 25.48 -10.11 -11.53
C LYS A 199 24.26 -10.52 -10.74
N THR A 200 23.18 -10.86 -11.44
CA THR A 200 21.96 -11.39 -10.81
C THR A 200 22.27 -12.67 -10.05
N THR A 201 21.95 -12.69 -8.76
CA THR A 201 22.09 -13.88 -7.91
C THR A 201 20.73 -14.36 -7.48
N PHE A 202 20.51 -15.66 -7.57
CA PHE A 202 19.31 -16.28 -7.04
C PHE A 202 19.54 -16.64 -5.57
N VAL A 203 19.35 -15.66 -4.69
CA VAL A 203 19.55 -15.86 -3.24
C VAL A 203 18.22 -16.29 -2.63
N PHE A 204 18.13 -17.57 -2.25
CA PHE A 204 16.97 -18.14 -1.55
C PHE A 204 15.61 -17.91 -2.25
N GLY A 205 15.60 -17.82 -3.58
CA GLY A 205 14.38 -17.61 -4.37
C GLY A 205 13.97 -16.17 -4.61
N MET A 206 14.75 -15.20 -4.12
CA MET A 206 14.56 -13.78 -4.39
C MET A 206 15.42 -13.34 -5.57
N VAL A 207 14.85 -12.49 -6.43
CA VAL A 207 15.61 -11.78 -7.45
C VAL A 207 15.83 -10.36 -6.94
N VAL A 208 17.08 -10.02 -6.64
CA VAL A 208 17.46 -8.65 -6.30
C VAL A 208 17.67 -7.92 -7.63
N LYS A 209 16.80 -6.96 -7.93
CA LYS A 209 16.91 -6.11 -9.12
C LYS A 209 17.62 -4.80 -8.78
N PRO A 210 18.35 -4.19 -9.74
CA PRO A 210 19.13 -2.96 -9.49
C PRO A 210 18.31 -1.77 -8.97
N ASP A 211 17.02 -1.68 -9.28
CA ASP A 211 16.12 -0.59 -8.88
C ASP A 211 15.73 -0.60 -7.39
N SER A 212 15.94 -1.71 -6.68
CA SER A 212 15.69 -1.84 -5.23
C SER A 212 16.89 -1.46 -4.34
N ILE A 213 18.05 -1.18 -4.93
CA ILE A 213 19.36 -1.07 -4.25
C ILE A 213 19.82 0.39 -4.10
N ASP A 214 19.21 1.35 -4.81
CA ASP A 214 19.47 2.76 -4.59
C ASP A 214 18.70 3.27 -3.36
N PRO A 215 19.37 3.69 -2.26
CA PRO A 215 18.69 4.27 -1.11
C PRO A 215 18.15 5.67 -1.36
N GLY A 216 18.51 6.33 -2.47
CA GLY A 216 18.23 7.73 -2.76
C GLY A 216 19.00 8.70 -1.86
N LEU A 217 20.23 8.33 -1.49
CA LEU A 217 21.15 9.15 -0.70
C LEU A 217 21.99 10.01 -1.65
N SER A 218 22.82 10.90 -1.10
CA SER A 218 23.67 11.80 -1.89
C SER A 218 24.89 11.12 -2.53
N SER A 219 25.26 9.93 -2.08
CA SER A 219 26.37 9.15 -2.65
C SER A 219 25.84 8.28 -3.79
N ASP A 220 26.53 8.29 -4.93
CA ASP A 220 26.18 7.43 -6.06
C ASP A 220 26.51 5.96 -5.76
N PRO A 221 25.61 5.01 -6.08
CA PRO A 221 25.91 3.58 -5.97
C PRO A 221 27.08 3.17 -6.88
N VAL A 222 28.05 2.46 -6.32
CA VAL A 222 29.20 1.93 -7.07
C VAL A 222 28.89 0.49 -7.52
N PRO A 223 28.84 0.20 -8.83
CA PRO A 223 28.64 -1.16 -9.33
C PRO A 223 29.92 -1.99 -9.18
N ILE A 224 29.78 -3.19 -8.61
CA ILE A 224 30.85 -4.18 -8.41
C ILE A 224 30.54 -5.39 -9.29
N ASP A 225 31.54 -5.86 -10.05
CA ASP A 225 31.42 -7.05 -10.93
C ASP A 225 31.39 -8.38 -10.16
N ALA A 226 30.49 -8.50 -9.20
CA ALA A 226 30.27 -9.65 -8.36
C ALA A 226 28.78 -9.99 -8.31
N ASP A 227 28.49 -11.15 -7.78
CA ASP A 227 27.15 -11.57 -7.40
C ASP A 227 26.86 -11.11 -5.93
N HIS A 228 25.60 -11.15 -5.50
CA HIS A 228 25.13 -10.66 -4.20
C HIS A 228 25.84 -11.30 -2.99
N ILE A 229 26.37 -12.52 -3.13
CA ILE A 229 27.11 -13.23 -2.08
C ILE A 229 28.61 -12.95 -2.24
N ALA A 230 29.12 -13.02 -3.47
CA ALA A 230 30.54 -12.84 -3.78
C ALA A 230 31.04 -11.42 -3.50
N ILE A 231 30.16 -10.41 -3.55
CA ILE A 231 30.50 -8.99 -3.31
C ILE A 231 31.18 -8.75 -1.96
N VAL A 232 30.96 -9.60 -0.95
CA VAL A 232 31.56 -9.51 0.39
C VAL A 232 32.55 -10.65 0.72
N LYS A 233 32.80 -11.57 -0.23
CA LYS A 233 33.69 -12.73 -0.08
C LYS A 233 35.01 -12.50 -0.80
N LEU A 234 35.87 -11.69 -0.19
CA LEU A 234 37.05 -11.12 -0.84
C LEU A 234 38.23 -12.09 -0.86
N ALA A 235 38.84 -12.27 -2.03
CA ALA A 235 39.96 -13.19 -2.20
C ALA A 235 41.29 -12.63 -1.66
N ASN A 236 41.48 -11.31 -1.71
CA ASN A 236 42.68 -10.61 -1.26
C ASN A 236 42.40 -9.11 -1.00
N CYS A 237 43.36 -8.42 -0.36
CA CYS A 237 43.28 -6.99 -0.04
C CYS A 237 43.46 -6.05 -1.25
N GLN A 238 43.61 -6.58 -2.47
CA GLN A 238 43.69 -5.80 -3.72
C GLN A 238 42.37 -5.82 -4.50
N CYS A 239 41.32 -6.45 -3.96
CA CYS A 239 40.01 -6.46 -4.59
C CYS A 239 39.34 -5.08 -4.44
N LEU A 240 38.68 -4.60 -5.50
CA LEU A 240 38.02 -3.28 -5.52
C LEU A 240 37.10 -3.04 -4.31
N THR A 241 36.30 -4.04 -3.92
CA THR A 241 35.42 -3.91 -2.73
C THR A 241 36.23 -3.60 -1.47
N TYR A 242 37.39 -4.25 -1.28
CA TYR A 242 38.23 -4.02 -0.09
C TYR A 242 38.76 -2.60 -0.08
N GLU A 243 39.35 -2.15 -1.20
CA GLU A 243 39.91 -0.80 -1.34
C GLU A 243 38.85 0.27 -1.07
N LEU A 244 37.66 0.14 -1.67
CA LEU A 244 36.56 1.08 -1.45
C LEU A 244 36.09 1.13 0.02
N VAL A 245 36.00 -0.03 0.69
CA VAL A 245 35.61 -0.10 2.10
C VAL A 245 36.69 0.49 3.00
N ARG A 246 37.96 0.15 2.77
CA ARG A 246 39.11 0.68 3.52
C ARG A 246 39.19 2.20 3.38
N ASP A 247 39.20 2.70 2.14
CA ASP A 247 39.33 4.14 1.85
C ASP A 247 38.15 4.93 2.43
N PHE A 248 36.94 4.37 2.40
CA PHE A 248 35.77 4.96 3.06
C PHE A 248 35.93 5.05 4.58
N ILE A 249 36.44 3.99 5.21
CA ILE A 249 36.67 3.97 6.67
C ILE A 249 37.77 4.97 7.05
N GLU A 250 38.86 5.05 6.31
CA GLU A 250 40.03 5.87 6.63
C GLU A 250 39.81 7.38 6.37
N ARG A 251 39.00 7.75 5.37
CA ARG A 251 38.78 9.15 4.97
C ARG A 251 38.27 9.99 6.13
N HIS A 252 38.94 11.09 6.46
CA HIS A 252 38.45 11.98 7.53
C HIS A 252 37.20 12.75 7.07
N THR A 253 36.11 12.65 7.81
CA THR A 253 34.91 13.47 7.61
C THR A 253 34.90 14.62 8.60
N GLU A 254 34.88 15.86 8.11
CA GLU A 254 34.78 17.05 8.97
C GLU A 254 33.52 16.98 9.85
N ARG A 255 33.67 17.32 11.13
CA ARG A 255 32.56 17.38 12.08
C ARG A 255 31.61 18.53 11.67
N PRO A 256 30.34 18.27 11.36
CA PRO A 256 29.37 19.35 11.19
C PRO A 256 29.26 20.16 12.48
N VAL A 257 29.24 21.48 12.36
CA VAL A 257 28.93 22.45 13.44
C VAL A 257 27.75 21.94 14.27
N SER A 258 27.85 22.04 15.59
CA SER A 258 26.87 21.43 16.50
C SER A 258 25.46 21.93 16.20
N HIS A 259 24.47 21.08 16.45
CA HIS A 259 23.06 21.41 16.25
C HIS A 259 22.61 22.61 17.08
N GLU A 260 23.29 22.91 18.19
CA GLU A 260 23.02 24.09 19.02
C GLU A 260 23.60 25.38 18.43
N GLU A 261 24.82 25.35 17.91
CA GLU A 261 25.44 26.52 17.26
C GLU A 261 24.71 26.91 15.98
N ARG A 262 24.29 25.93 15.16
CA ARG A 262 23.47 26.20 13.96
C ARG A 262 22.10 26.81 14.30
N LYS A 263 21.53 26.51 15.47
CA LYS A 263 20.28 27.10 15.92
C LYS A 263 20.44 28.57 16.32
N ILE A 264 21.55 28.93 16.95
CA ILE A 264 21.78 30.30 17.43
C ILE A 264 22.01 31.26 16.26
N ASP A 265 22.83 30.87 15.27
CA ASP A 265 23.07 31.71 14.09
C ASP A 265 21.81 31.82 13.20
N ALA A 266 21.09 30.72 12.99
CA ALA A 266 19.83 30.75 12.23
C ALA A 266 18.76 31.65 12.89
N VAL A 267 18.67 31.67 14.22
CA VAL A 267 17.73 32.54 14.95
C VAL A 267 18.09 34.02 14.78
N LYS A 268 19.38 34.38 14.76
CA LYS A 268 19.82 35.77 14.53
C LYS A 268 19.49 36.23 13.12
N ASP A 269 19.82 35.43 12.11
CA ASP A 269 19.56 35.76 10.71
C ASP A 269 18.05 35.88 10.44
N ASP A 270 17.25 34.98 11.00
CA ASP A 270 15.79 35.03 10.88
C ASP A 270 15.19 36.28 11.54
N THR A 271 15.71 36.68 12.71
CA THR A 271 15.21 37.87 13.43
C THR A 271 15.51 39.15 12.64
N GLN A 272 16.69 39.25 12.03
CA GLN A 272 17.06 40.39 11.20
C GLN A 272 16.19 40.47 9.93
N ALA A 273 15.94 39.35 9.27
CA ALA A 273 15.09 39.31 8.08
C ALA A 273 13.62 39.67 8.38
N ILE A 274 13.10 39.31 9.56
CA ILE A 274 11.76 39.73 10.00
C ILE A 274 11.71 41.25 10.20
N LEU A 275 12.74 41.83 10.85
CA LEU A 275 12.84 43.26 11.11
C LEU A 275 12.79 44.07 9.80
N GLU A 276 13.60 43.67 8.82
CA GLU A 276 13.66 44.31 7.49
C GLU A 276 12.31 44.25 6.75
N ASN A 277 11.60 43.12 6.84
CA ASN A 277 10.28 42.96 6.22
C ASN A 277 9.21 43.82 6.92
N VAL A 278 9.24 43.92 8.25
CA VAL A 278 8.35 44.81 9.01
C VAL A 278 8.58 46.26 8.61
N ASP A 279 9.83 46.72 8.60
CA ASP A 279 10.15 48.10 8.23
C ASP A 279 9.72 48.40 6.79
N ARG A 280 9.93 47.48 5.85
CA ARG A 280 9.51 47.64 4.45
C ARG A 280 7.99 47.73 4.31
N LEU A 281 7.24 46.82 4.94
CA LEU A 281 5.79 46.69 4.73
C LEU A 281 4.97 47.68 5.57
N THR A 282 5.56 48.24 6.63
CA THR A 282 4.88 49.19 7.54
C THR A 282 5.41 50.63 7.43
N ALA A 283 6.34 50.91 6.51
CA ALA A 283 6.96 52.24 6.34
C ALA A 283 5.95 53.40 6.23
N GLU A 284 4.80 53.17 5.59
CA GLU A 284 3.74 54.16 5.39
C GLU A 284 2.71 54.21 6.52
N LEU A 285 2.74 53.22 7.43
CA LEU A 285 1.90 53.18 8.61
C LEU A 285 2.58 54.02 9.70
N SER A 286 1.86 55.00 10.26
CA SER A 286 2.36 55.91 11.30
C SER A 286 2.56 55.22 12.67
N MET A 287 3.31 54.11 12.69
CA MET A 287 3.60 53.29 13.88
C MET A 287 4.76 53.87 14.68
N SER A 288 4.69 53.75 16.02
CA SER A 288 5.83 54.07 16.87
C SER A 288 6.91 52.98 16.78
N VAL A 289 8.15 53.31 17.20
CA VAL A 289 9.26 52.36 17.27
C VAL A 289 8.91 51.18 18.19
N ALA A 290 8.26 51.45 19.31
CA ALA A 290 7.83 50.43 20.27
C ALA A 290 6.80 49.46 19.67
N ASP A 291 5.86 49.95 18.85
CA ASP A 291 4.86 49.10 18.19
C ASP A 291 5.50 48.19 17.13
N ARG A 292 6.53 48.66 16.43
CA ARG A 292 7.30 47.84 15.48
C ARG A 292 8.11 46.76 16.18
N GLU A 293 8.79 47.10 17.27
CA GLU A 293 9.53 46.11 18.07
C GLU A 293 8.59 45.03 18.64
N ALA A 294 7.41 45.43 19.14
CA ALA A 294 6.39 44.49 19.61
C ALA A 294 5.88 43.58 18.48
N LEU A 295 5.63 44.13 17.28
CA LEU A 295 5.21 43.35 16.12
C LEU A 295 6.28 42.33 15.71
N VAL A 296 7.55 42.72 15.68
CA VAL A 296 8.66 41.80 15.36
C VAL A 296 8.73 40.65 16.38
N ALA A 297 8.52 40.94 17.66
CA ALA A 297 8.48 39.92 18.70
C ALA A 297 7.30 38.94 18.51
N ASP A 298 6.12 39.44 18.16
CA ASP A 298 4.95 38.59 17.87
C ASP A 298 5.15 37.74 16.60
N LEU A 299 5.75 38.32 15.55
CA LEU A 299 6.11 37.61 14.31
C LEU A 299 7.14 36.50 14.58
N ALA A 300 8.15 36.77 15.39
CA ALA A 300 9.14 35.78 15.81
C ALA A 300 8.50 34.65 16.65
N LYS A 301 7.55 34.98 17.53
CA LYS A 301 6.80 34.02 18.31
C LYS A 301 5.92 33.12 17.44
N VAL A 302 5.16 33.69 16.51
CA VAL A 302 4.34 32.94 15.54
C VAL A 302 5.22 32.02 14.68
N LYS A 303 6.38 32.51 14.21
CA LYS A 303 7.35 31.69 13.49
C LYS A 303 7.80 30.48 14.32
N ALA A 304 8.14 30.70 15.58
CA ALA A 304 8.63 29.67 16.49
C ALA A 304 7.54 28.64 16.84
N GLU A 305 6.34 29.09 17.17
CA GLU A 305 5.21 28.24 17.57
C GLU A 305 4.69 27.36 16.42
N HIS A 306 4.77 27.86 15.18
CA HIS A 306 4.25 27.17 14.01
C HIS A 306 5.32 26.53 13.12
N GLY A 307 6.60 26.60 13.51
CA GLY A 307 7.72 26.07 12.72
C GLY A 307 7.83 26.73 11.33
N GLY A 308 7.36 27.98 11.21
CA GLY A 308 7.22 28.70 9.95
C GLY A 308 8.53 29.29 9.42
N THR A 309 8.55 29.68 8.15
CA THR A 309 9.65 30.44 7.55
C THR A 309 9.44 31.95 7.72
N VAL A 310 10.50 32.75 7.54
CA VAL A 310 10.37 34.22 7.49
C VAL A 310 9.39 34.67 6.40
N ASN A 311 9.33 33.93 5.28
CA ASN A 311 8.42 34.21 4.17
C ASN A 311 6.95 34.00 4.56
N LEU A 312 6.65 32.95 5.35
CA LEU A 312 5.29 32.71 5.86
C LEU A 312 4.77 33.92 6.64
N VAL A 313 5.60 34.39 7.56
CA VAL A 313 5.28 35.48 8.47
C VAL A 313 5.21 36.82 7.73
N SER A 314 6.02 36.99 6.67
CA SER A 314 5.92 38.12 5.74
C SER A 314 4.60 38.10 4.95
N GLY A 315 4.14 36.93 4.48
CA GLY A 315 2.86 36.80 3.79
C GLY A 315 1.65 37.14 4.68
N PHE A 316 1.72 36.82 5.98
CA PHE A 316 0.70 37.26 6.94
C PHE A 316 0.67 38.78 7.08
N LEU A 317 1.85 39.41 7.18
CA LEU A 317 1.97 40.85 7.29
C LEU A 317 1.47 41.56 6.01
N GLU A 318 1.82 41.07 4.83
CA GLU A 318 1.30 41.56 3.54
C GLU A 318 -0.24 41.48 3.47
N THR A 319 -0.81 40.36 3.93
CA THR A 319 -2.27 40.18 4.01
C THR A 319 -2.91 41.22 4.92
N MET A 320 -2.33 41.47 6.10
CA MET A 320 -2.83 42.43 7.07
C MET A 320 -2.73 43.88 6.56
N VAL A 321 -1.60 44.25 5.95
CA VAL A 321 -1.38 45.58 5.36
C VAL A 321 -2.31 45.79 4.16
N GLY A 322 -2.42 44.83 3.24
CA GLY A 322 -3.30 44.90 2.08
C GLY A 322 -4.78 45.01 2.44
N ARG A 323 -5.19 44.45 3.60
CA ARG A 323 -6.54 44.56 4.16
C ARG A 323 -6.75 45.79 5.04
N LYS A 324 -5.73 46.65 5.19
CA LYS A 324 -5.76 47.88 6.01
C LYS A 324 -6.16 47.61 7.47
N VAL A 325 -5.62 46.53 8.05
CA VAL A 325 -5.77 46.27 9.49
C VAL A 325 -5.13 47.45 10.26
N ALA A 326 -5.72 47.86 11.38
CA ALA A 326 -5.14 48.92 12.20
C ALA A 326 -3.95 48.38 13.02
N PRO A 327 -2.85 49.14 13.21
CA PRO A 327 -1.66 48.67 13.93
C PRO A 327 -1.94 48.07 15.32
N GLU A 328 -2.91 48.61 16.04
CA GLU A 328 -3.30 48.15 17.39
C GLU A 328 -3.94 46.75 17.37
N GLN A 329 -4.43 46.32 16.21
CA GLN A 329 -5.04 45.01 15.98
C GLN A 329 -4.07 43.99 15.39
N PHE A 330 -2.81 44.38 15.13
CA PHE A 330 -1.88 43.52 14.41
C PHE A 330 -1.59 42.23 15.17
N ALA A 331 -1.24 42.31 16.45
CA ALA A 331 -0.96 41.14 17.27
C ALA A 331 -2.12 40.13 17.25
N GLY A 332 -3.34 40.58 17.59
CA GLY A 332 -4.52 39.71 17.63
C GLY A 332 -4.89 39.12 16.26
N THR A 333 -4.74 39.90 15.19
CA THR A 333 -5.00 39.43 13.82
C THR A 333 -3.95 38.44 13.34
N LEU A 334 -2.68 38.65 13.69
CA LEU A 334 -1.57 37.78 13.35
C LEU A 334 -1.74 36.38 13.96
N PHE A 335 -2.03 36.28 15.27
CA PHE A 335 -2.28 35.00 15.92
C PHE A 335 -3.51 34.28 15.34
N LYS A 336 -4.55 35.04 14.98
CA LYS A 336 -5.72 34.48 14.31
C LYS A 336 -5.37 33.90 12.93
N ILE A 337 -4.67 34.67 12.08
CA ILE A 337 -4.23 34.22 10.75
C ILE A 337 -3.32 33.00 10.87
N ALA A 338 -2.40 32.97 11.84
CA ALA A 338 -1.52 31.83 12.06
C ALA A 338 -2.28 30.56 12.46
N GLY A 339 -3.28 30.68 13.33
CA GLY A 339 -4.17 29.57 13.71
C GLY A 339 -5.01 29.06 12.53
N ASP A 340 -5.63 29.97 11.77
CA ASP A 340 -6.42 29.65 10.59
C ASP A 340 -5.56 29.02 9.48
N TRP A 341 -4.33 29.53 9.27
CA TRP A 341 -3.35 28.97 8.33
C TRP A 341 -2.96 27.55 8.69
N LYS A 342 -2.68 27.28 9.98
CA LYS A 342 -2.36 25.92 10.44
C LYS A 342 -3.53 24.97 10.16
N SER A 343 -4.75 25.37 10.50
CA SER A 343 -5.95 24.59 10.21
C SER A 343 -6.15 24.34 8.71
N ALA A 344 -5.83 25.33 7.86
CA ALA A 344 -5.87 25.17 6.41
C ALA A 344 -4.82 24.17 5.92
N GLY A 345 -3.61 24.18 6.49
CA GLY A 345 -2.54 23.24 6.15
C GLY A 345 -2.92 21.80 6.47
N GLU A 346 -3.47 21.55 7.65
CA GLU A 346 -4.00 20.24 8.05
C GLU A 346 -5.08 19.74 7.07
N LYS A 347 -5.93 20.64 6.57
CA LYS A 347 -6.95 20.32 5.56
C LYS A 347 -6.34 20.03 4.18
N ILE A 348 -5.29 20.76 3.79
CA ILE A 348 -4.57 20.54 2.52
C ILE A 348 -3.81 19.20 2.57
N ASP A 349 -3.16 18.90 3.69
CA ASP A 349 -2.43 17.64 3.90
C ASP A 349 -3.34 16.42 3.92
N THR A 350 -4.59 16.59 4.34
CA THR A 350 -5.61 15.53 4.34
C THR A 350 -6.35 15.39 3.01
N LEU A 351 -6.06 16.23 2.00
CA LEU A 351 -6.61 16.04 0.65
C LEU A 351 -6.22 14.64 0.15
N SER A 352 -7.24 13.85 -0.15
CA SER A 352 -7.11 12.41 -0.33
C SER A 352 -6.19 12.05 -1.50
N TYR A 353 -5.04 11.42 -1.23
CA TYR A 353 -4.18 10.84 -2.25
C TYR A 353 -4.69 9.45 -2.67
N SER A 354 -5.45 9.36 -3.76
CA SER A 354 -5.75 8.05 -4.36
C SER A 354 -4.56 7.60 -5.22
N GLY A 355 -4.27 6.30 -5.25
CA GLY A 355 -3.18 5.74 -6.09
C GLY A 355 -3.42 5.88 -7.60
N ASN A 356 -4.60 6.35 -8.02
CA ASN A 356 -5.03 6.51 -9.41
C ASN A 356 -5.21 7.98 -9.80
N LEU A 357 -4.65 8.91 -9.03
CA LEU A 357 -4.70 10.34 -9.36
C LEU A 357 -4.04 10.61 -10.71
N SER A 358 -4.69 11.44 -11.53
CA SER A 358 -4.04 11.93 -12.75
C SER A 358 -2.79 12.73 -12.40
N PRO A 359 -1.71 12.67 -13.22
CA PRO A 359 -0.50 13.46 -12.99
C PRO A 359 -0.78 14.96 -12.81
N HIS A 360 -1.79 15.48 -13.52
CA HIS A 360 -2.21 16.86 -13.40
C HIS A 360 -2.76 17.21 -12.00
N LEU A 361 -3.57 16.32 -11.42
CA LEU A 361 -4.18 16.54 -10.10
C LEU A 361 -3.15 16.39 -8.97
N SER A 362 -2.17 15.49 -9.12
CA SER A 362 -1.02 15.41 -8.20
C SER A 362 -0.23 16.71 -8.22
N MET A 363 0.10 17.22 -9.42
CA MET A 363 0.85 18.46 -9.59
C MET A 363 0.12 19.66 -8.97
N LEU A 364 -1.20 19.80 -9.17
CA LEU A 364 -1.96 20.90 -8.57
C LEU A 364 -1.95 20.86 -7.04
N ARG A 365 -1.99 19.66 -6.44
CA ARG A 365 -1.90 19.49 -4.97
C ARG A 365 -0.53 19.82 -4.43
N ASP A 366 0.52 19.37 -5.10
CA ASP A 366 1.90 19.72 -4.74
C ASP A 366 2.12 21.23 -4.82
N GLN A 367 1.57 21.88 -5.84
CA GLN A 367 1.61 23.34 -5.98
C GLN A 367 0.81 24.05 -4.88
N ALA A 368 -0.40 23.59 -4.55
CA ALA A 368 -1.23 24.17 -3.49
C ALA A 368 -0.54 24.06 -2.12
N LYS A 369 0.09 22.91 -1.85
CA LYS A 369 0.88 22.67 -0.64
C LYS A 369 2.11 23.56 -0.58
N ALA A 370 2.88 23.65 -1.67
CA ALA A 370 4.05 24.53 -1.74
C ALA A 370 3.69 26.02 -1.57
N ALA A 371 2.55 26.45 -2.12
CA ALA A 371 2.03 27.81 -1.94
C ALA A 371 1.61 28.07 -0.48
N HIS A 372 0.95 27.09 0.16
CA HIS A 372 0.56 27.17 1.57
C HIS A 372 1.77 27.22 2.51
N GLU A 373 2.77 26.34 2.33
CA GLU A 373 4.01 26.30 3.10
C GLU A 373 4.82 27.60 2.98
N ALA A 374 4.73 28.26 1.82
CA ALA A 374 5.39 29.53 1.56
C ALA A 374 4.61 30.76 2.04
N GLY A 375 3.40 30.60 2.58
CA GLY A 375 2.55 31.70 3.04
C GLY A 375 1.87 32.50 1.93
N ARG A 376 1.84 32.01 0.69
CA ARG A 376 1.18 32.65 -0.45
C ARG A 376 -0.30 32.27 -0.47
N LEU A 377 -1.06 32.82 0.47
CA LEU A 377 -2.46 32.42 0.73
C LEU A 377 -3.37 32.57 -0.49
N ASP A 378 -3.24 33.68 -1.23
CA ASP A 378 -4.04 33.94 -2.45
C ASP A 378 -3.75 32.93 -3.57
N GLU A 379 -2.50 32.46 -3.67
CA GLU A 379 -2.11 31.46 -4.67
C GLU A 379 -2.62 30.07 -4.26
N ALA A 380 -2.48 29.71 -2.97
CA ALA A 380 -3.01 28.46 -2.43
C ALA A 380 -4.53 28.37 -2.65
N GLU A 381 -5.29 29.44 -2.38
CA GLU A 381 -6.73 29.48 -2.61
C GLU A 381 -7.09 29.28 -4.09
N LYS A 382 -6.39 29.97 -5.01
CA LYS A 382 -6.60 29.82 -6.45
C LYS A 382 -6.34 28.41 -6.96
N LEU A 383 -5.40 27.69 -6.36
CA LEU A 383 -5.06 26.32 -6.76
C LEU A 383 -6.05 25.27 -6.24
N LEU A 384 -6.78 25.55 -5.15
CA LEU A 384 -7.77 24.62 -4.59
C LEU A 384 -9.03 24.48 -5.45
N GLY A 385 -9.47 25.55 -6.14
CA GLY A 385 -10.64 25.51 -7.02
C GLY A 385 -10.51 24.47 -8.16
N PRO A 386 -9.43 24.51 -8.97
CA PRO A 386 -9.16 23.53 -10.01
C PRO A 386 -9.06 22.08 -9.50
N ILE A 387 -8.51 21.86 -8.30
CA ILE A 387 -8.43 20.51 -7.70
C ILE A 387 -9.83 19.92 -7.52
N ALA A 388 -10.76 20.70 -6.96
CA ALA A 388 -12.14 20.24 -6.75
C ALA A 388 -12.85 19.95 -8.09
N SER A 389 -12.69 20.81 -9.09
CA SER A 389 -13.27 20.60 -10.42
C SER A 389 -12.74 19.32 -11.08
N ALA A 390 -11.42 19.10 -11.02
CA ALA A 390 -10.79 17.93 -11.61
C ALA A 390 -11.22 16.61 -10.92
N GLU A 391 -11.44 16.62 -9.60
CA GLU A 391 -11.99 15.48 -8.86
C GLU A 391 -13.44 15.19 -9.26
N ILE A 392 -14.29 16.21 -9.40
CA ILE A 392 -15.68 16.05 -9.86
C ILE A 392 -15.71 15.44 -11.27
N ASP A 393 -14.86 15.92 -12.18
CA ASP A 393 -14.78 15.40 -13.54
C ASP A 393 -14.25 13.95 -13.57
N ALA A 394 -13.29 13.62 -12.68
CA ALA A 394 -12.79 12.26 -12.54
C ALA A 394 -13.86 11.32 -12.01
N LEU A 395 -14.60 11.72 -10.99
CA LEU A 395 -15.72 10.95 -10.43
C LEU A 395 -16.77 10.68 -11.50
N LYS A 396 -17.17 11.71 -12.25
CA LYS A 396 -18.17 11.57 -13.32
C LYS A 396 -17.73 10.57 -14.39
N ARG A 397 -16.46 10.59 -14.80
CA ARG A 397 -15.90 9.60 -15.74
C ARG A 397 -15.95 8.17 -15.18
N LEU A 398 -15.71 8.01 -13.89
CA LEU A 398 -15.79 6.70 -13.23
C LEU A 398 -17.23 6.19 -13.14
N GLU A 399 -18.19 7.06 -12.82
CA GLU A 399 -19.61 6.71 -12.80
C GLU A 399 -20.14 6.36 -14.20
N ASP A 400 -19.71 7.11 -15.22
CA ASP A 400 -20.03 6.82 -16.62
C ASP A 400 -19.47 5.45 -17.04
N HIS A 401 -18.21 5.17 -16.67
CA HIS A 401 -17.59 3.88 -16.97
C HIS A 401 -18.22 2.71 -16.20
N ASP A 402 -18.55 2.88 -14.91
CA ASP A 402 -19.26 1.84 -14.15
C ASP A 402 -20.60 1.49 -14.81
N ARG A 403 -21.36 2.51 -15.24
CA ARG A 403 -22.60 2.30 -15.99
C ARG A 403 -22.39 1.49 -17.27
N GLU A 404 -21.39 1.85 -18.09
CA GLU A 404 -21.06 1.07 -19.30
C GLU A 404 -20.68 -0.38 -18.97
N VAL A 405 -19.89 -0.59 -17.92
CA VAL A 405 -19.50 -1.92 -17.44
C VAL A 405 -20.73 -2.71 -16.96
N GLN A 406 -21.65 -2.10 -16.22
CA GLN A 406 -22.89 -2.75 -15.79
C GLN A 406 -23.76 -3.12 -16.98
N GLU A 407 -23.92 -2.24 -17.96
CA GLU A 407 -24.67 -2.52 -19.19
C GLU A 407 -24.08 -3.71 -19.97
N GLU A 408 -22.75 -3.75 -20.13
CA GLU A 408 -22.03 -4.87 -20.75
C GLU A 408 -22.20 -6.17 -19.94
N ILE A 409 -22.11 -6.12 -18.61
CA ILE A 409 -22.39 -7.28 -17.75
C ILE A 409 -23.81 -7.81 -18.00
N GLN A 410 -24.82 -6.93 -18.08
CA GLN A 410 -26.20 -7.36 -18.37
C GLN A 410 -26.34 -7.94 -19.78
N LEU A 411 -25.62 -7.40 -20.77
CA LEU A 411 -25.58 -7.96 -22.12
C LEU A 411 -24.95 -9.36 -22.13
N ARG A 412 -23.84 -9.56 -21.43
CA ARG A 412 -23.15 -10.85 -21.34
C ARG A 412 -23.99 -11.88 -20.60
N ARG A 413 -24.65 -11.50 -19.50
CA ARG A 413 -25.62 -12.36 -18.80
C ARG A 413 -26.75 -12.80 -19.72
N ARG A 414 -27.29 -11.90 -20.55
CA ARG A 414 -28.27 -12.22 -21.59
C ARG A 414 -27.72 -13.26 -22.58
N GLY A 415 -26.53 -13.04 -23.12
CA GLY A 415 -25.91 -13.99 -24.07
C GLY A 415 -25.66 -15.39 -23.47
N VAL A 416 -25.22 -15.46 -22.20
CA VAL A 416 -25.06 -16.75 -21.50
C VAL A 416 -26.40 -17.46 -21.32
N ALA A 417 -27.43 -16.72 -20.91
CA ALA A 417 -28.76 -17.29 -20.76
C ALA A 417 -29.35 -17.79 -22.08
N ASP A 418 -29.21 -17.02 -23.17
CA ASP A 418 -29.69 -17.41 -24.50
C ASP A 418 -28.93 -18.65 -25.01
N THR A 419 -27.64 -18.76 -24.73
CA THR A 419 -26.83 -19.95 -25.04
C THR A 419 -27.31 -21.18 -24.26
N LYS A 420 -27.61 -21.01 -22.96
CA LYS A 420 -28.17 -22.07 -22.12
C LYS A 420 -29.56 -22.49 -22.60
N ALA A 421 -30.42 -21.54 -22.99
CA ALA A 421 -31.74 -21.84 -23.55
C ALA A 421 -31.64 -22.60 -24.88
N ALA A 422 -30.70 -22.23 -25.76
CA ALA A 422 -30.43 -22.98 -26.99
C ALA A 422 -29.94 -24.41 -26.69
N HIS A 423 -29.06 -24.57 -25.70
CA HIS A 423 -28.63 -25.88 -25.25
C HIS A 423 -29.79 -26.70 -24.66
N ALA A 424 -30.67 -26.07 -23.87
CA ALA A 424 -31.87 -26.71 -23.33
C ALA A 424 -32.80 -27.20 -24.45
N ALA A 425 -32.98 -26.41 -25.52
CA ALA A 425 -33.76 -26.81 -26.68
C ALA A 425 -33.16 -28.03 -27.41
N VAL A 426 -31.82 -28.12 -27.50
CA VAL A 426 -31.14 -29.31 -28.04
C VAL A 426 -31.32 -30.52 -27.11
N ALA A 427 -31.21 -30.34 -25.79
CA ALA A 427 -31.45 -31.40 -24.81
C ALA A 427 -32.90 -31.91 -24.90
N HIS A 428 -33.88 -31.01 -25.01
CA HIS A 428 -35.28 -31.32 -25.24
C HIS A 428 -35.47 -32.16 -26.52
N ALA A 429 -34.88 -31.73 -27.65
CA ALA A 429 -34.97 -32.47 -28.91
C ALA A 429 -34.35 -33.88 -28.84
N ARG A 430 -33.46 -34.11 -27.87
CA ARG A 430 -32.87 -35.41 -27.55
C ARG A 430 -33.65 -36.18 -26.47
N LEU A 431 -34.81 -35.70 -26.07
CA LEU A 431 -35.68 -36.23 -25.01
C LEU A 431 -35.03 -36.19 -23.61
N ASN A 432 -33.98 -35.38 -23.43
CA ASN A 432 -33.29 -35.17 -22.15
C ASN A 432 -33.94 -34.01 -21.37
N TYR A 433 -35.23 -34.14 -21.05
CA TYR A 433 -36.02 -33.04 -20.48
C TYR A 433 -35.55 -32.59 -19.09
N ARG A 434 -35.01 -33.49 -18.26
CA ARG A 434 -34.39 -33.12 -16.97
C ARG A 434 -33.18 -32.21 -17.15
N ASP A 435 -32.31 -32.51 -18.09
CA ASP A 435 -31.14 -31.68 -18.38
C ASP A 435 -31.57 -30.31 -18.95
N ALA A 436 -32.57 -30.31 -19.83
CA ALA A 436 -33.17 -29.08 -20.36
C ALA A 436 -33.75 -28.20 -19.23
N ALA A 437 -34.46 -28.79 -18.28
CA ALA A 437 -35.00 -28.10 -17.11
C ALA A 437 -33.88 -27.46 -16.26
N VAL A 438 -32.79 -28.19 -16.00
CA VAL A 438 -31.63 -27.65 -15.26
C VAL A 438 -31.04 -26.44 -15.99
N LEU A 439 -30.83 -26.54 -17.31
CA LEU A 439 -30.27 -25.46 -18.12
C LEU A 439 -31.16 -24.20 -18.11
N TYR A 440 -32.49 -24.35 -18.18
CA TYR A 440 -33.41 -23.22 -18.05
C TYR A 440 -33.39 -22.60 -16.64
N GLY A 441 -33.28 -23.42 -15.58
CA GLY A 441 -33.15 -22.93 -14.21
C GLY A 441 -31.86 -22.13 -13.99
N GLU A 442 -30.74 -22.62 -14.52
CA GLU A 442 -29.47 -21.88 -14.53
C GLU A 442 -29.57 -20.56 -15.31
N ALA A 443 -30.21 -20.57 -16.48
CA ALA A 443 -30.44 -19.37 -17.27
C ALA A 443 -31.30 -18.34 -16.50
N ALA A 444 -32.37 -18.80 -15.83
CA ALA A 444 -33.24 -17.94 -15.03
C ALA A 444 -32.50 -17.27 -13.85
N SER A 445 -31.55 -17.98 -13.23
CA SER A 445 -30.77 -17.45 -12.09
C SER A 445 -29.96 -16.20 -12.45
N LEU A 446 -29.57 -16.03 -13.72
CA LEU A 446 -28.78 -14.90 -14.19
C LEU A 446 -29.54 -13.57 -14.15
N PHE A 447 -30.88 -13.60 -14.14
CA PHE A 447 -31.75 -12.42 -14.28
C PHE A 447 -32.38 -11.94 -12.96
N ALA A 448 -32.09 -12.61 -11.84
CA ALA A 448 -32.75 -12.36 -10.55
C ALA A 448 -32.69 -10.89 -10.09
N SER A 449 -31.66 -10.14 -10.47
CA SER A 449 -31.41 -8.78 -10.00
C SER A 449 -31.85 -7.67 -10.96
N PHE A 450 -32.24 -7.96 -12.21
CA PHE A 450 -32.43 -6.88 -13.21
C PHE A 450 -33.48 -7.13 -14.30
N ASP A 451 -33.96 -8.36 -14.51
CA ASP A 451 -34.97 -8.65 -15.53
C ASP A 451 -35.95 -9.76 -15.04
N PRO A 452 -36.91 -9.39 -14.17
CA PRO A 452 -37.84 -10.36 -13.58
C PRO A 452 -38.77 -11.01 -14.62
N GLU A 453 -39.07 -10.31 -15.70
CA GLU A 453 -39.91 -10.78 -16.80
C GLU A 453 -39.22 -11.93 -17.55
N ARG A 454 -37.98 -11.72 -17.99
CA ARG A 454 -37.21 -12.76 -18.69
C ARG A 454 -36.89 -13.95 -17.79
N ARG A 455 -36.62 -13.70 -16.49
CA ARG A 455 -36.48 -14.75 -15.49
C ARG A 455 -37.72 -15.64 -15.43
N ARG A 456 -38.91 -15.03 -15.36
CA ARG A 456 -40.19 -15.73 -15.25
C ARG A 456 -40.47 -16.58 -16.50
N ALA A 457 -40.18 -16.07 -17.69
CA ALA A 457 -40.30 -16.83 -18.94
C ALA A 457 -39.41 -18.09 -18.94
N LEU A 458 -38.18 -18.00 -18.44
CA LEU A 458 -37.26 -19.14 -18.33
C LEU A 458 -37.70 -20.16 -17.27
N LEU A 459 -38.23 -19.71 -16.13
CA LEU A 459 -38.81 -20.59 -15.11
C LEU A 459 -40.07 -21.31 -15.63
N PHE A 460 -40.89 -20.63 -16.44
CA PHE A 460 -42.02 -21.25 -17.12
C PHE A 460 -41.58 -22.33 -18.11
N ALA A 461 -40.51 -22.08 -18.88
CA ALA A 461 -39.92 -23.09 -19.76
C ALA A 461 -39.38 -24.30 -18.98
N GLN A 462 -38.65 -24.06 -17.88
CA GLN A 462 -38.18 -25.10 -16.97
C GLN A 462 -39.34 -25.98 -16.46
N ALA A 463 -40.44 -25.37 -16.04
CA ALA A 463 -41.62 -26.09 -15.58
C ALA A 463 -42.25 -26.94 -16.70
N GLY A 464 -42.24 -26.45 -17.94
CA GLY A 464 -42.70 -27.19 -19.13
C GLY A 464 -41.85 -28.42 -19.44
N GLU A 465 -40.53 -28.33 -19.31
CA GLU A 465 -39.63 -29.48 -19.47
C GLU A 465 -39.89 -30.56 -18.41
N LEU A 466 -40.07 -30.16 -17.16
CA LEU A 466 -40.41 -31.08 -16.06
C LEU A 466 -41.78 -31.72 -16.22
N TYR A 467 -42.76 -30.97 -16.75
CA TYR A 467 -44.05 -31.52 -17.15
C TYR A 467 -43.88 -32.61 -18.20
N THR A 468 -43.14 -32.33 -19.27
CA THR A 468 -42.93 -33.26 -20.40
C THR A 468 -42.21 -34.53 -19.94
N GLN A 469 -41.18 -34.39 -19.10
CA GLN A 469 -40.53 -35.52 -18.42
C GLN A 469 -41.54 -36.38 -17.64
N GLY A 470 -42.41 -35.72 -16.89
CA GLY A 470 -43.43 -36.36 -16.10
C GLY A 470 -44.44 -37.10 -16.97
N ASP A 471 -44.97 -36.45 -17.98
CA ASP A 471 -46.00 -36.96 -18.88
C ASP A 471 -45.47 -38.14 -19.70
N GLU A 472 -44.37 -37.97 -20.43
CA GLU A 472 -43.88 -38.99 -21.38
C GLU A 472 -43.19 -40.18 -20.71
N PHE A 473 -42.50 -39.97 -19.59
CA PHE A 473 -41.72 -41.02 -18.93
C PHE A 473 -42.32 -41.53 -17.61
N GLY A 474 -43.53 -41.12 -17.25
CA GLY A 474 -44.16 -41.59 -16.02
C GLY A 474 -43.55 -41.04 -14.72
N ASN A 475 -42.76 -39.95 -14.80
CA ASN A 475 -41.99 -39.44 -13.65
C ASN A 475 -42.85 -38.50 -12.78
N ASN A 476 -43.52 -39.05 -11.77
CA ASN A 476 -44.37 -38.25 -10.87
C ASN A 476 -43.59 -37.19 -10.05
N ALA A 477 -42.31 -37.43 -9.72
CA ALA A 477 -41.51 -36.43 -9.03
C ALA A 477 -41.29 -35.17 -9.90
N ALA A 478 -41.05 -35.36 -11.21
CA ALA A 478 -40.94 -34.25 -12.15
C ALA A 478 -42.26 -33.47 -12.28
N LEU A 479 -43.42 -34.15 -12.24
CA LEU A 479 -44.73 -33.48 -12.23
C LEU A 479 -44.92 -32.62 -10.97
N CYS A 480 -44.54 -33.12 -9.79
CA CYS A 480 -44.58 -32.33 -8.56
C CYS A 480 -43.71 -31.07 -8.66
N GLU A 481 -42.47 -31.21 -9.15
CA GLU A 481 -41.57 -30.05 -9.35
C GLU A 481 -42.14 -29.04 -10.37
N SER A 482 -42.73 -29.53 -11.45
CA SER A 482 -43.40 -28.70 -12.46
C SER A 482 -44.56 -27.90 -11.88
N ILE A 483 -45.41 -28.54 -11.07
CA ILE A 483 -46.55 -27.91 -10.38
C ILE A 483 -46.08 -26.77 -9.47
N GLU A 484 -45.04 -27.02 -8.66
CA GLU A 484 -44.49 -26.00 -7.76
C GLU A 484 -43.90 -24.81 -8.52
N LEU A 485 -43.19 -25.05 -9.63
CA LEU A 485 -42.67 -23.98 -10.47
C LEU A 485 -43.79 -23.18 -11.18
N PHE A 486 -44.84 -23.83 -11.67
CA PHE A 486 -45.98 -23.10 -12.25
C PHE A 486 -46.71 -22.25 -11.20
N ARG A 487 -46.89 -22.76 -9.98
CA ARG A 487 -47.43 -21.98 -8.86
C ARG A 487 -46.55 -20.77 -8.52
N ALA A 488 -45.22 -20.96 -8.48
CA ALA A 488 -44.27 -19.87 -8.27
C ALA A 488 -44.30 -18.83 -9.41
N CYS A 489 -44.47 -19.26 -10.66
CA CYS A 489 -44.64 -18.36 -11.80
C CYS A 489 -45.96 -17.57 -11.71
N LEU A 490 -47.06 -18.22 -11.32
CA LEU A 490 -48.36 -17.56 -11.11
C LEU A 490 -48.30 -16.49 -10.04
N ALA A 491 -47.65 -16.77 -8.90
CA ALA A 491 -47.51 -15.82 -7.80
C ALA A 491 -46.77 -14.53 -8.23
N GLN A 492 -45.92 -14.61 -9.25
CA GLN A 492 -45.15 -13.50 -9.80
C GLN A 492 -45.76 -12.91 -11.08
N THR A 493 -46.86 -13.47 -11.58
CA THR A 493 -47.54 -12.99 -12.79
C THR A 493 -48.78 -12.17 -12.41
N PRO A 494 -48.75 -10.83 -12.57
CA PRO A 494 -49.93 -10.01 -12.34
C PRO A 494 -51.03 -10.29 -13.40
N ARG A 495 -52.19 -10.78 -12.95
CA ARG A 495 -53.33 -11.10 -13.83
C ARG A 495 -53.85 -9.90 -14.61
N ASP A 496 -53.85 -8.71 -14.02
CA ASP A 496 -54.32 -7.46 -14.61
C ASP A 496 -53.36 -6.93 -15.71
N ARG A 497 -52.05 -7.08 -15.52
CA ARG A 497 -51.03 -6.60 -16.47
C ARG A 497 -50.68 -7.62 -17.56
N ALA A 498 -50.71 -8.92 -17.24
CA ALA A 498 -50.37 -10.00 -18.16
C ALA A 498 -51.42 -11.13 -18.18
N PRO A 499 -52.70 -10.83 -18.47
CA PRO A 499 -53.82 -11.79 -18.33
C PRO A 499 -53.68 -13.06 -19.17
N LEU A 500 -53.18 -12.97 -20.41
CA LEU A 500 -53.02 -14.13 -21.28
C LEU A 500 -51.86 -15.03 -20.87
N GLU A 501 -50.78 -14.44 -20.33
CA GLU A 501 -49.66 -15.19 -19.81
C GLU A 501 -50.05 -15.88 -18.51
N TRP A 502 -50.71 -15.16 -17.61
CA TRP A 502 -51.29 -15.72 -16.38
C TRP A 502 -52.17 -16.93 -16.67
N ALA A 503 -53.08 -16.82 -17.64
CA ALA A 503 -53.96 -17.90 -18.05
C ALA A 503 -53.21 -19.07 -18.72
N SER A 504 -52.09 -18.79 -19.39
CA SER A 504 -51.24 -19.84 -19.95
C SER A 504 -50.53 -20.64 -18.88
N ILE A 505 -50.09 -19.98 -17.81
CA ILE A 505 -49.49 -20.66 -16.65
C ILE A 505 -50.56 -21.48 -15.91
N GLN A 506 -51.77 -20.94 -15.72
CA GLN A 506 -52.89 -21.68 -15.13
C GLN A 506 -53.26 -22.94 -15.92
N ASN A 507 -53.32 -22.83 -17.25
CA ASN A 507 -53.61 -23.96 -18.11
C ASN A 507 -52.56 -25.07 -18.00
N ASN A 508 -51.27 -24.70 -17.97
CA ASN A 508 -50.18 -25.67 -17.88
C ASN A 508 -50.09 -26.29 -16.48
N LEU A 509 -50.39 -25.52 -15.43
CA LEU A 509 -50.58 -26.03 -14.08
C LEU A 509 -51.72 -27.07 -14.06
N GLY A 510 -52.86 -26.75 -14.68
CA GLY A 510 -53.99 -27.67 -14.83
C GLY A 510 -53.61 -28.96 -15.54
N ALA A 511 -52.82 -28.87 -16.62
CA ALA A 511 -52.33 -30.05 -17.34
C ALA A 511 -51.43 -30.93 -16.47
N ALA A 512 -50.47 -30.34 -15.75
CA ALA A 512 -49.58 -31.08 -14.85
C ALA A 512 -50.34 -31.76 -13.70
N LEU A 513 -51.29 -31.05 -13.09
CA LEU A 513 -52.16 -31.57 -12.04
C LEU A 513 -53.06 -32.70 -12.54
N ARG A 514 -53.58 -32.60 -13.78
CA ARG A 514 -54.39 -33.64 -14.41
C ARG A 514 -53.58 -34.93 -14.58
N VAL A 515 -52.41 -34.83 -15.23
CA VAL A 515 -51.56 -36.01 -15.49
C VAL A 515 -51.14 -36.68 -14.19
N LEU A 516 -50.78 -35.91 -13.16
CA LEU A 516 -50.45 -36.47 -11.85
C LEU A 516 -51.67 -37.11 -11.18
N GLY A 517 -52.83 -36.43 -11.21
CA GLY A 517 -54.08 -36.91 -10.64
C GLY A 517 -54.65 -38.16 -11.31
N GLU A 518 -54.39 -38.37 -12.61
CA GLU A 518 -54.73 -39.60 -13.33
C GLU A 518 -53.90 -40.81 -12.86
N ARG A 519 -52.75 -40.57 -12.22
CA ARG A 519 -51.81 -41.60 -11.74
C ARG A 519 -51.89 -41.83 -10.23
N GLU A 520 -52.47 -40.89 -9.48
CA GLU A 520 -52.62 -40.96 -8.04
C GLU A 520 -53.98 -41.57 -7.64
N SER A 521 -54.06 -42.12 -6.43
CA SER A 521 -55.33 -42.57 -5.85
C SER A 521 -56.12 -41.37 -5.32
N GLY A 522 -57.34 -41.18 -5.80
CA GLY A 522 -58.26 -40.12 -5.36
C GLY A 522 -58.43 -39.00 -6.38
N THR A 523 -59.26 -38.01 -6.07
CA THR A 523 -59.68 -36.97 -7.04
C THR A 523 -59.23 -35.56 -6.68
N ALA A 524 -58.43 -35.38 -5.62
CA ALA A 524 -58.02 -34.06 -5.13
C ALA A 524 -57.24 -33.26 -6.20
N ARG A 525 -56.19 -33.85 -6.79
CA ARG A 525 -55.40 -33.22 -7.86
C ARG A 525 -56.22 -32.93 -9.13
N LEU A 526 -57.17 -33.80 -9.47
CA LEU A 526 -58.10 -33.57 -10.58
C LEU A 526 -59.04 -32.39 -10.30
N GLY A 527 -59.48 -32.23 -9.05
CA GLY A 527 -60.24 -31.06 -8.61
C GLY A 527 -59.45 -29.75 -8.73
N GLU A 528 -58.18 -29.76 -8.32
CA GLU A 528 -57.27 -28.63 -8.53
C GLU A 528 -57.05 -28.32 -10.02
N ALA A 529 -56.90 -29.35 -10.87
CA ALA A 529 -56.75 -29.17 -12.31
C ALA A 529 -57.96 -28.47 -12.94
N VAL A 530 -59.18 -28.92 -12.58
CA VAL A 530 -60.43 -28.29 -13.04
C VAL A 530 -60.51 -26.82 -12.62
N ALA A 531 -60.10 -26.50 -11.39
CA ALA A 531 -60.05 -25.11 -10.92
C ALA A 531 -59.07 -24.27 -11.76
N ALA A 532 -57.86 -24.78 -12.01
CA ALA A 532 -56.85 -24.09 -12.81
C ALA A 532 -57.31 -23.84 -14.26
N PHE A 533 -57.92 -24.82 -14.93
CA PHE A 533 -58.48 -24.64 -16.27
C PHE A 533 -59.62 -23.60 -16.30
N ARG A 534 -60.53 -23.64 -15.31
CA ARG A 534 -61.60 -22.64 -15.21
C ARG A 534 -61.07 -21.22 -15.04
N GLU A 535 -60.03 -21.05 -14.23
CA GLU A 535 -59.34 -19.76 -14.08
C GLU A 535 -58.70 -19.31 -15.40
N ALA A 536 -58.03 -20.21 -16.12
CA ALA A 536 -57.46 -19.89 -17.43
C ALA A 536 -58.54 -19.44 -18.45
N LEU A 537 -59.71 -20.08 -18.45
CA LEU A 537 -60.82 -19.78 -19.36
C LEU A 537 -61.49 -18.41 -19.11
N GLN A 538 -61.30 -17.80 -17.93
CA GLN A 538 -61.78 -16.44 -17.68
C GLN A 538 -61.06 -15.42 -18.57
N GLU A 539 -59.77 -15.65 -18.87
CA GLU A 539 -58.98 -14.77 -19.73
C GLU A 539 -58.85 -15.30 -21.16
N ARG A 540 -58.78 -16.64 -21.32
CA ARG A 540 -58.78 -17.32 -22.62
C ARG A 540 -60.19 -17.47 -23.15
N THR A 541 -60.86 -16.38 -23.46
CA THR A 541 -62.23 -16.43 -23.99
C THR A 541 -62.25 -16.80 -25.47
N ARG A 542 -63.37 -17.35 -25.94
CA ARG A 542 -63.61 -17.64 -27.37
C ARG A 542 -63.38 -16.41 -28.27
N ALA A 543 -63.72 -15.22 -27.77
CA ALA A 543 -63.55 -13.98 -28.51
C ALA A 543 -62.09 -13.53 -28.59
N ARG A 544 -61.29 -13.77 -27.55
CA ARG A 544 -59.91 -13.26 -27.45
C ARG A 544 -58.88 -14.21 -28.06
N VAL A 545 -59.00 -15.51 -27.77
CA VAL A 545 -58.05 -16.54 -28.19
C VAL A 545 -58.79 -17.85 -28.50
N PRO A 546 -59.61 -17.91 -29.57
CA PRO A 546 -60.54 -19.00 -29.85
C PRO A 546 -59.91 -20.40 -29.86
N LEU A 547 -58.67 -20.51 -30.37
CA LEU A 547 -57.94 -21.79 -30.42
C LEU A 547 -57.44 -22.23 -29.03
N GLN A 548 -57.01 -21.29 -28.18
CA GLN A 548 -56.56 -21.61 -26.82
C GLN A 548 -57.75 -21.88 -25.90
N TRP A 549 -58.87 -21.17 -26.11
CA TRP A 549 -60.15 -21.42 -25.43
C TRP A 549 -60.68 -22.83 -25.72
N ALA A 550 -60.63 -23.28 -26.98
CA ALA A 550 -61.12 -24.60 -27.34
C ALA A 550 -60.24 -25.76 -26.83
N ARG A 551 -58.97 -25.49 -26.50
CA ARG A 551 -58.01 -26.47 -25.98
C ARG A 551 -58.04 -26.61 -24.45
N ALA A 552 -58.45 -25.55 -23.75
CA ALA A 552 -58.55 -25.49 -22.29
C ALA A 552 -59.94 -25.95 -21.84
#